data_AF-A0A0D0MR56-F1
#
_entry.id   AF-A0A0D0MR56-F1
#
_cell.length_a   1.000
_cell.length_b   1.000
_cell.length_c   1.000
_cell.angle_alpha   90.00
_cell.angle_beta   90.00
_cell.angle_gamma   90.00
#
_symmetry.space_group_name_H-M   'P 1'
#
loop_
_entity.id
_entity.type
_entity.pdbx_description
1 polymer ?
#
loop_
_entity_poly.entity_id
_entity_poly.type
_entity_poly.pdbx_seq_one_letter_code
_entity_poly.pdbx_strand_id
1 'polypeptide(L)'
;MNPFDVLRDSLYFFKRHLGRIAQLCLPLVILEALLQQGVDSAVGPEGFPGYSVIVGLLVYPLYTAALILFLDARSRGETPRPRDLLATALTLWPRFALLTALNTLLILVGITLYFLPGLWLMVTLAFSEYLLVLRGLTPLAAMKESLAMSRGNFWRILTCILCVMAPLWLLKGASVSAYPGPLNPVISLLIDSVHSFLQLFTSVVLFRIFMLLEARPENR
;
A
#
# COMPACT_ATOMS: atom_id res chain seq x y z
N MET A 1 -0.02 -23.48 -3.83
CA MET A 1 -1.29 -22.74 -3.94
C MET A 1 -1.28 -21.96 -5.22
N ASN A 2 -2.38 -21.98 -5.98
CA ASN A 2 -2.44 -21.20 -7.22
C ASN A 2 -2.61 -19.71 -6.88
N PRO A 3 -1.89 -18.81 -7.54
CA PRO A 3 -2.02 -17.35 -7.34
C PRO A 3 -3.45 -16.87 -7.59
N PHE A 4 -4.18 -17.53 -8.50
CA PHE A 4 -5.59 -17.27 -8.79
C PHE A 4 -6.53 -17.54 -7.60
N ASP A 5 -6.24 -18.54 -6.76
CA ASP A 5 -7.08 -18.84 -5.58
C ASP A 5 -6.92 -17.73 -4.54
N VAL A 6 -5.68 -17.25 -4.34
CA VAL A 6 -5.38 -16.13 -3.43
C VAL A 6 -6.06 -14.85 -3.90
N LEU A 7 -6.01 -14.57 -5.20
CA LEU A 7 -6.69 -13.43 -5.81
C LEU A 7 -8.21 -13.51 -5.64
N ARG A 8 -8.81 -14.68 -5.88
CA ARG A 8 -10.26 -14.88 -5.75
C ARG A 8 -10.74 -14.70 -4.31
N ASP A 9 -10.03 -15.29 -3.34
CA ASP A 9 -10.37 -15.16 -1.92
C ASP A 9 -10.20 -13.70 -1.45
N SER A 10 -9.10 -13.05 -1.87
CA SER A 10 -8.88 -11.63 -1.60
C SER A 10 -10.00 -10.77 -2.18
N LEU A 11 -10.46 -11.07 -3.40
CA LEU A 11 -11.51 -10.30 -4.09
C LEU A 11 -12.88 -10.51 -3.46
N TYR A 12 -13.19 -11.72 -3.02
CA TYR A 12 -14.41 -12.00 -2.27
C TYR A 12 -14.42 -11.28 -0.92
N PHE A 13 -13.31 -11.33 -0.19
CA PHE A 13 -13.12 -10.63 1.07
C PHE A 13 -13.24 -9.10 0.89
N PHE A 14 -12.56 -8.55 -0.11
CA PHE A 14 -12.60 -7.12 -0.43
C PHE A 14 -14.02 -6.67 -0.78
N LYS A 15 -14.73 -7.41 -1.64
CA LYS A 15 -16.14 -7.10 -1.99
C LYS A 15 -17.06 -7.15 -0.77
N ARG A 16 -16.88 -8.14 0.11
CA ARG A 16 -17.73 -8.31 1.31
C ARG A 16 -17.50 -7.22 2.35
N HIS A 17 -16.28 -6.67 2.42
CA HIS A 17 -15.90 -5.64 3.41
C HIS A 17 -15.70 -4.25 2.81
N LEU A 18 -16.02 -4.08 1.53
CA LEU A 18 -15.82 -2.88 0.72
C LEU A 18 -16.35 -1.62 1.41
N GLY A 19 -17.58 -1.66 1.91
CA GLY A 19 -18.22 -0.50 2.54
C GLY A 19 -17.50 0.00 3.79
N ARG A 20 -16.93 -0.91 4.60
CA ARG A 20 -16.19 -0.52 5.81
C ARG A 20 -14.76 -0.08 5.50
N ILE A 21 -14.11 -0.73 4.52
CA ILE A 21 -12.79 -0.30 4.01
C ILE A 21 -12.91 1.11 3.42
N ALA A 22 -13.94 1.36 2.62
CA ALA A 22 -14.25 2.68 2.08
C ALA A 22 -14.49 3.68 3.21
N GLN A 23 -15.36 3.38 4.18
CA GLN A 23 -15.61 4.32 5.30
C GLN A 23 -14.36 4.67 6.11
N LEU A 24 -13.38 3.77 6.22
CA LEU A 24 -12.14 4.01 6.93
C LEU A 24 -11.10 4.74 6.06
N CYS A 25 -10.85 4.26 4.85
CA CYS A 25 -9.76 4.74 3.99
C CYS A 25 -10.17 5.92 3.12
N LEU A 26 -11.40 5.97 2.62
CA LEU A 26 -11.86 7.02 1.70
C LEU A 26 -11.78 8.44 2.31
N PRO A 27 -12.14 8.71 3.59
CA PRO A 27 -11.91 10.03 4.18
C PRO A 27 -10.42 10.38 4.30
N LEU A 28 -9.55 9.39 4.59
CA LEU A 28 -8.11 9.61 4.67
C LEU A 28 -7.49 9.85 3.28
N VAL A 29 -7.94 9.12 2.26
CA VAL A 29 -7.50 9.28 0.86
C VAL A 29 -7.98 10.62 0.30
N ILE A 30 -9.21 11.04 0.58
CA ILE A 30 -9.68 12.37 0.21
C ILE A 30 -8.84 13.44 0.90
N LEU A 31 -8.55 13.28 2.20
CA LEU A 31 -7.71 14.22 2.94
C LEU A 31 -6.31 14.29 2.32
N GLU A 32 -5.71 13.16 1.96
CA GLU A 32 -4.43 13.10 1.25
C GLU A 32 -4.48 13.87 -0.07
N ALA A 33 -5.49 13.60 -0.91
CA ALA A 33 -5.65 14.23 -2.21
C ALA A 33 -5.86 15.75 -2.09
N LEU A 34 -6.63 16.20 -1.09
CA LEU A 34 -6.83 17.62 -0.80
C LEU A 34 -5.54 18.29 -0.33
N LEU A 35 -4.76 17.62 0.53
CA LEU A 35 -3.47 18.14 0.98
C LEU A 35 -2.47 18.23 -0.18
N GLN A 36 -2.42 17.20 -1.04
CA GLN A 36 -1.59 17.22 -2.26
C GLN A 36 -2.00 18.35 -3.18
N GLN A 37 -3.30 18.49 -3.49
CA GLN A 37 -3.81 19.57 -4.33
C GLN A 37 -3.53 20.96 -3.74
N GLY A 38 -3.63 21.11 -2.41
CA GLY A 38 -3.29 22.34 -1.71
C GLY A 38 -1.81 22.68 -1.82
N VAL A 39 -0.93 21.69 -1.70
CA VAL A 39 0.52 21.86 -1.92
C VAL A 39 0.80 22.23 -3.37
N ASP A 40 0.24 21.51 -4.34
CA ASP A 40 0.46 21.77 -5.76
C ASP A 40 -0.01 23.19 -6.16
N SER A 41 -1.12 23.65 -5.57
CA SER A 41 -1.65 24.99 -5.79
C SER A 41 -0.81 26.09 -5.14
N ALA A 42 -0.18 25.82 -4.00
CA ALA A 42 0.65 26.79 -3.26
C ALA A 42 2.09 26.87 -3.76
N VAL A 43 2.63 25.75 -4.24
CA VAL A 43 4.04 25.57 -4.61
C VAL A 43 4.25 25.75 -6.12
N GLY A 44 3.20 25.54 -6.94
CA GLY A 44 3.24 25.66 -8.39
C GLY A 44 4.10 24.56 -9.06
N PRO A 45 4.14 24.52 -10.42
CA PRO A 45 4.82 23.46 -11.18
C PRO A 45 6.35 23.39 -11.01
N GLU A 46 6.96 24.48 -10.51
CA GLU A 46 8.42 24.67 -10.36
C GLU A 46 8.92 24.40 -8.94
N GLY A 47 8.02 24.13 -7.99
CA GLY A 47 8.45 24.04 -6.61
C GLY A 47 8.97 22.65 -6.21
N PHE A 48 9.54 22.59 -5.00
CA PHE A 48 10.36 21.46 -4.59
C PHE A 48 9.55 20.15 -4.52
N PRO A 49 9.93 19.09 -5.27
CA PRO A 49 9.22 17.80 -5.28
C PRO A 49 9.11 17.13 -3.90
N GLY A 50 9.95 17.55 -2.94
CA GLY A 50 9.95 17.01 -1.59
C GLY A 50 8.70 17.33 -0.78
N TYR A 51 7.92 18.38 -1.12
CA TYR A 51 6.68 18.67 -0.38
C TYR A 51 5.64 17.57 -0.57
N SER A 52 5.47 17.07 -1.80
CA SER A 52 4.57 15.95 -2.10
C SER A 52 5.04 14.66 -1.40
N VAL A 53 6.36 14.45 -1.30
CA VAL A 53 6.93 13.32 -0.54
C VAL A 53 6.64 13.46 0.95
N ILE A 54 6.75 14.66 1.53
CA ILE A 54 6.45 14.91 2.95
C ILE A 54 4.97 14.66 3.24
N VAL A 55 4.05 15.16 2.39
CA VAL A 55 2.60 14.90 2.53
C VAL A 55 2.32 13.40 2.45
N GLY A 56 2.90 12.71 1.46
CA GLY A 56 2.80 11.26 1.35
C GLY A 56 3.32 10.58 2.61
N LEU A 57 4.50 10.94 3.11
CA LEU A 57 5.07 10.35 4.32
C LEU A 57 4.26 10.64 5.59
N LEU A 58 3.46 11.71 5.60
CA LEU A 58 2.57 12.02 6.71
C LEU A 58 1.30 11.16 6.68
N VAL A 59 0.68 11.04 5.50
CA VAL A 59 -0.66 10.45 5.35
C VAL A 59 -0.60 8.95 5.02
N TYR A 60 0.35 8.53 4.19
CA TYR A 60 0.55 7.14 3.76
C TYR A 60 0.69 6.16 4.92
N PRO A 61 1.58 6.42 5.91
CA PRO A 61 1.70 5.53 7.06
C PRO A 61 0.41 5.38 7.85
N LEU A 62 -0.36 6.46 7.96
CA LEU A 62 -1.56 6.48 8.77
C LEU A 62 -2.67 5.65 8.13
N TYR A 63 -2.96 5.87 6.85
CA TYR A 63 -4.02 5.10 6.17
C TYR A 63 -3.60 3.64 5.96
N THR A 64 -2.32 3.37 5.67
CA THR A 64 -1.83 2.01 5.44
C THR A 64 -1.80 1.21 6.73
N ALA A 65 -1.32 1.77 7.84
CA ALA A 65 -1.37 1.10 9.14
C ALA A 65 -2.83 0.84 9.58
N ALA A 66 -3.73 1.81 9.42
CA ALA A 66 -5.14 1.62 9.73
C ALA A 66 -5.78 0.53 8.88
N LEU A 67 -5.45 0.45 7.58
CA LEU A 67 -5.90 -0.61 6.68
C LEU A 67 -5.37 -1.98 7.12
N ILE A 68 -4.08 -2.10 7.43
CA ILE A 68 -3.46 -3.35 7.86
C ILE A 68 -4.10 -3.85 9.17
N LEU A 69 -4.27 -2.98 10.16
CA LEU A 69 -4.94 -3.32 11.42
C LEU A 69 -6.40 -3.71 11.21
N PHE A 70 -7.11 -3.04 10.29
CA PHE A 70 -8.46 -3.42 9.92
C PHE A 70 -8.51 -4.82 9.29
N LEU A 71 -7.58 -5.12 8.37
CA LEU A 71 -7.49 -6.43 7.71
C LEU A 71 -7.19 -7.55 8.71
N ASP A 72 -6.25 -7.33 9.64
CA ASP A 72 -5.91 -8.29 10.70
C ASP A 72 -7.10 -8.54 11.64
N ALA A 73 -7.72 -7.49 12.19
CA ALA A 73 -8.87 -7.65 13.07
C ALA A 73 -10.04 -8.37 12.37
N ARG A 74 -10.28 -8.08 11.09
CA ARG A 74 -11.30 -8.79 10.30
C ARG A 74 -10.95 -10.24 10.04
N SER A 75 -9.68 -10.56 9.80
CA SER A 75 -9.22 -11.93 9.65
C SER A 75 -9.45 -12.76 10.92
N ARG A 76 -9.41 -12.11 12.09
CA ARG A 76 -9.73 -12.70 13.40
C ARG A 76 -11.24 -12.72 13.72
N GLY A 77 -12.08 -12.22 12.82
CA GLY A 77 -13.53 -12.10 13.02
C GLY A 77 -13.96 -10.91 13.88
N GLU A 78 -13.04 -10.04 14.26
CA GLU A 78 -13.32 -8.87 15.10
C GLU A 78 -13.85 -7.68 14.29
N THR A 79 -14.59 -6.81 14.97
CA THR A 79 -15.13 -5.59 14.37
C THR A 79 -14.70 -4.34 15.14
N PRO A 80 -13.39 -4.01 15.19
CA PRO A 80 -12.90 -2.85 15.91
C PRO A 80 -13.51 -1.56 15.35
N ARG A 81 -13.65 -0.56 16.22
CA ARG A 81 -14.16 0.75 15.81
C ARG A 81 -13.08 1.46 14.99
N PRO A 82 -13.44 2.19 13.92
CA PRO A 82 -12.48 2.94 13.09
C PRO A 82 -11.56 3.87 13.90
N ARG A 83 -12.08 4.44 14.99
CA ARG A 83 -11.34 5.35 15.89
C ARG A 83 -10.21 4.64 16.62
N ASP A 84 -10.44 3.40 17.07
CA ASP A 84 -9.43 2.64 17.80
C ASP A 84 -8.29 2.25 16.86
N LEU A 85 -8.62 1.86 15.62
CA LEU A 85 -7.64 1.58 14.57
C LEU A 85 -6.80 2.80 14.23
N LEU A 86 -7.42 3.97 14.10
CA LEU A 86 -6.70 5.23 13.84
C LEU A 86 -5.82 5.63 15.01
N ALA A 87 -6.28 5.45 16.26
CA ALA A 87 -5.48 5.71 17.45
C ALA A 87 -4.23 4.82 17.50
N THR A 88 -4.36 3.52 17.21
CA THR A 88 -3.22 2.61 17.11
C THR A 88 -2.32 2.95 15.91
N ALA A 89 -2.89 3.34 14.77
CA ALA A 89 -2.10 3.78 13.62
C ALA A 89 -1.27 5.05 13.93
N LEU A 90 -1.82 5.99 14.70
CA LEU A 90 -1.12 7.19 15.17
C LEU A 90 0.07 6.87 16.09
N THR A 91 -0.04 5.86 16.96
CA THR A 91 1.09 5.47 17.83
C THR A 91 2.21 4.78 17.04
N LEU A 92 1.86 4.06 15.96
CA LEU A 92 2.81 3.41 15.06
C LEU A 92 3.39 4.37 14.01
N TRP A 93 2.74 5.52 13.79
CA TRP A 93 3.07 6.50 12.75
C TRP A 93 4.56 6.85 12.64
N PRO A 94 5.30 7.25 13.69
CA PRO A 94 6.68 7.68 13.52
C PRO A 94 7.61 6.55 13.08
N ARG A 95 7.34 5.31 13.54
CA ARG A 95 8.11 4.13 13.15
C ARG A 95 7.78 3.73 11.72
N PHE A 96 6.51 3.79 11.34
CA PHE A 96 6.07 3.47 10.00
C PHE A 96 6.57 4.50 8.99
N ALA A 97 6.49 5.80 9.28
CA ALA A 97 7.08 6.85 8.44
C ALA A 97 8.58 6.63 8.21
N LEU A 98 9.32 6.27 9.27
CA LEU A 98 10.74 5.94 9.14
C LEU A 98 10.97 4.71 8.25
N LEU A 99 10.16 3.65 8.41
CA LEU A 99 10.21 2.47 7.55
C LEU A 99 9.93 2.82 6.09
N THR A 100 8.86 3.56 5.80
CA THR A 100 8.49 3.97 4.45
C THR A 100 9.61 4.82 3.83
N ALA A 101 10.19 5.76 4.57
CA ALA A 101 11.31 6.56 4.09
C ALA A 101 12.52 5.68 3.74
N LEU A 102 12.90 4.74 4.62
CA LEU A 102 14.00 3.81 4.37
C LEU A 102 13.74 2.91 3.16
N ASN A 103 12.53 2.35 3.04
CA ASN A 103 12.14 1.53 1.90
C ASN A 103 12.20 2.31 0.60
N THR A 104 11.61 3.50 0.56
CA THR A 104 11.61 4.35 -0.63
C THR A 104 13.03 4.73 -1.05
N LEU A 105 13.90 5.09 -0.09
CA LEU A 105 15.30 5.36 -0.37
C LEU A 105 16.02 4.13 -0.94
N LEU A 106 15.83 2.95 -0.34
CA LEU A 106 16.43 1.71 -0.83
C LEU A 106 15.96 1.35 -2.23
N ILE A 107 14.65 1.48 -2.49
CA ILE A 107 14.07 1.22 -3.81
C ILE A 107 14.63 2.21 -4.83
N LEU A 108 14.72 3.50 -4.49
CA LEU A 108 15.27 4.53 -5.37
C LEU A 108 16.75 4.26 -5.70
N VAL A 109 17.55 3.93 -4.70
CA VAL A 109 18.96 3.51 -4.90
C VAL A 109 19.02 2.26 -5.76
N GLY A 110 18.14 1.29 -5.51
CA GLY A 110 18.00 0.07 -6.30
C GLY A 110 17.75 0.39 -7.77
N ILE A 111 16.72 1.18 -8.08
CA ILE A 111 16.35 1.60 -9.44
C ILE A 111 17.51 2.34 -10.12
N THR A 112 18.18 3.23 -9.38
CA THR A 112 19.32 4.01 -9.89
C THR A 112 20.52 3.13 -10.23
N LEU A 113 20.76 2.09 -9.43
CA LEU A 113 21.85 1.13 -9.66
C LEU A 113 21.56 0.26 -10.89
N TYR A 114 20.32 -0.23 -11.02
CA TYR A 114 19.76 -0.89 -12.20
C TYR A 114 18.25 -1.14 -11.98
N PHE A 115 17.41 -1.17 -13.01
CA PHE A 115 15.96 -1.37 -12.82
C PHE A 115 15.62 -2.68 -12.06
N LEU A 116 16.40 -3.74 -12.28
CA LEU A 116 16.20 -5.06 -11.68
C LEU A 116 16.32 -5.09 -10.14
N PRO A 117 17.40 -4.56 -9.50
CA PRO A 117 17.50 -4.48 -8.04
C PRO A 117 16.43 -3.59 -7.41
N GLY A 118 16.01 -2.52 -8.09
CA GLY A 118 14.87 -1.70 -7.64
C GLY A 118 13.57 -2.50 -7.54
N LEU A 119 13.24 -3.25 -8.60
CA LEU A 119 12.06 -4.13 -8.61
C LEU A 119 12.19 -5.25 -7.57
N TRP A 120 13.39 -5.80 -7.40
CA TRP A 120 13.65 -6.84 -6.41
C TRP A 120 13.42 -6.33 -4.98
N LEU A 121 13.93 -5.15 -4.64
CA LEU A 121 13.71 -4.50 -3.35
C LEU A 121 12.24 -4.15 -3.13
N MET A 122 11.54 -3.64 -4.15
CA MET A 122 10.11 -3.31 -4.06
C MET A 122 9.27 -4.52 -3.63
N VAL A 123 9.51 -5.68 -4.24
CA VAL A 123 8.77 -6.91 -3.92
C VAL A 123 9.20 -7.47 -2.57
N THR A 124 10.51 -7.49 -2.28
CA THR A 124 11.02 -8.09 -1.04
C THR A 124 10.76 -7.25 0.20
N LEU A 125 10.63 -5.93 0.07
CA LEU A 125 10.31 -5.01 1.16
C LEU A 125 8.80 -4.80 1.32
N ALA A 126 7.97 -5.29 0.39
CA ALA A 126 6.51 -5.14 0.46
C ALA A 126 5.91 -5.68 1.77
N PHE A 127 6.51 -6.71 2.40
CA PHE A 127 6.01 -7.26 3.67
C PHE A 127 6.48 -6.52 4.92
N SER A 128 7.46 -5.63 4.80
CA SER A 128 8.04 -4.94 5.95
C SER A 128 7.00 -4.07 6.68
N GLU A 129 6.08 -3.45 5.94
CA GLU A 129 4.99 -2.64 6.50
C GLU A 129 4.06 -3.48 7.38
N TYR A 130 3.73 -4.69 6.93
CA TYR A 130 2.89 -5.63 7.67
C TYR A 130 3.61 -6.14 8.92
N LEU A 131 4.90 -6.46 8.81
CA LEU A 131 5.72 -6.91 9.93
C LEU A 131 5.87 -5.82 11.01
N LEU A 132 6.02 -4.55 10.61
CA LEU A 132 6.08 -3.45 11.55
C LEU A 132 4.73 -3.24 12.26
N VAL A 133 3.62 -3.27 11.51
CA VAL A 133 2.29 -2.99 12.07
C VAL A 133 1.76 -4.15 12.91
N LEU A 134 1.88 -5.38 12.43
CA LEU A 134 1.29 -6.56 13.05
C LEU A 134 2.17 -7.15 14.14
N ARG A 135 3.49 -7.16 13.94
CA ARG A 135 4.45 -7.70 14.92
C ARG A 135 5.14 -6.63 15.76
N GLY A 136 4.90 -5.35 15.49
CA GLY A 136 5.50 -4.25 16.26
C GLY A 136 7.03 -4.14 16.11
N LEU A 137 7.60 -4.74 15.06
CA LEU A 137 9.05 -4.77 14.85
C LEU A 137 9.62 -3.37 14.58
N THR A 138 10.91 -3.19 14.87
CA THR A 138 11.61 -1.96 14.45
C THR A 138 11.76 -1.93 12.93
N PRO A 139 11.82 -0.74 12.29
CA PRO A 139 11.90 -0.62 10.83
C PRO A 139 12.95 -1.51 10.18
N LEU A 140 14.17 -1.48 10.73
CA LEU A 140 15.29 -2.30 10.22
C LEU A 140 15.05 -3.81 10.40
N ALA A 141 14.46 -4.22 11.52
CA ALA A 141 14.13 -5.63 11.75
C ALA A 141 13.02 -6.10 10.80
N ALA A 142 11.99 -5.27 10.60
CA ALA A 142 10.89 -5.56 9.69
C ALA A 142 11.38 -5.72 8.23
N MET A 143 12.33 -4.90 7.78
CA MET A 143 12.95 -5.03 6.46
C MET A 143 13.72 -6.35 6.31
N LYS A 144 14.58 -6.69 7.30
CA LYS A 144 15.35 -7.94 7.27
C LYS A 144 14.45 -9.17 7.22
N GLU A 145 13.41 -9.18 8.06
CA GLU A 145 12.45 -10.26 8.12
C GLU A 145 11.61 -10.36 6.83
N SER A 146 11.23 -9.21 6.25
CA SER A 146 10.54 -9.15 4.95
C SER A 146 11.37 -9.78 3.82
N LEU A 147 12.69 -9.52 3.82
CA LEU A 147 13.61 -10.15 2.88
C LEU A 147 13.70 -11.67 3.10
N ALA A 148 13.76 -12.12 4.35
CA ALA A 148 13.78 -13.55 4.67
C ALA A 148 12.49 -14.25 4.20
N MET A 149 11.32 -13.70 4.49
CA MET A 149 10.02 -14.24 4.05
C MET A 149 9.88 -14.27 2.53
N SER A 150 10.49 -13.31 1.84
CA SER A 150 10.42 -13.20 0.38
C SER A 150 11.41 -14.14 -0.35
N ARG A 151 12.45 -14.64 0.36
CA ARG A 151 13.40 -15.60 -0.20
C ARG A 151 12.67 -16.90 -0.56
N GLY A 152 12.93 -17.43 -1.76
CA GLY A 152 12.30 -18.65 -2.27
C GLY A 152 10.88 -18.49 -2.84
N ASN A 153 10.15 -17.42 -2.49
CA ASN A 153 8.80 -17.16 -3.03
C ASN A 153 8.71 -15.88 -3.88
N PHE A 154 9.84 -15.20 -4.14
CA PHE A 154 9.91 -13.95 -4.92
C PHE A 154 9.06 -13.96 -6.20
N TRP A 155 9.25 -14.95 -7.08
CA TRP A 155 8.51 -15.04 -8.34
C TRP A 155 7.00 -15.20 -8.14
N ARG A 156 6.58 -15.86 -7.07
CA ARG A 156 5.16 -16.01 -6.72
C ARG A 156 4.58 -14.68 -6.27
N ILE A 157 5.29 -13.97 -5.39
CA ILE A 157 4.89 -12.66 -4.90
C ILE A 157 4.82 -11.67 -6.06
N LEU A 158 5.87 -11.62 -6.89
CA LEU A 158 5.94 -10.78 -8.08
C LEU A 158 4.79 -11.08 -9.05
N THR A 159 4.51 -12.35 -9.33
CA THR A 159 3.40 -12.73 -10.22
C THR A 159 2.05 -12.29 -9.66
N CYS A 160 1.80 -12.49 -8.36
CA CYS A 160 0.57 -12.00 -7.73
C CYS A 160 0.45 -10.48 -7.80
N ILE A 161 1.53 -9.74 -7.47
CA ILE A 161 1.56 -8.28 -7.56
C ILE A 161 1.28 -7.83 -9.00
N LEU A 162 1.94 -8.44 -9.99
CA LEU A 162 1.73 -8.13 -11.41
C LEU A 162 0.29 -8.43 -11.86
N CYS A 163 -0.31 -9.54 -11.41
CA CYS A 163 -1.70 -9.85 -11.72
C CYS A 163 -2.69 -8.81 -11.18
N VAL A 164 -2.36 -8.14 -10.07
CA VAL A 164 -3.17 -7.03 -9.54
C VAL A 164 -2.82 -5.71 -10.20
N MET A 165 -1.54 -5.40 -10.35
CA MET A 165 -1.08 -4.12 -10.91
C MET A 165 -1.40 -4.01 -12.40
N ALA A 166 -1.23 -5.05 -13.21
CA ALA A 166 -1.49 -5.00 -14.65
C ALA A 166 -2.90 -4.47 -15.00
N PRO A 167 -4.00 -4.99 -14.44
CA PRO A 167 -5.33 -4.44 -14.71
C PRO A 167 -5.49 -3.01 -14.15
N LEU A 168 -4.84 -2.65 -13.05
CA LEU A 168 -4.87 -1.28 -12.51
C LEU A 168 -4.16 -0.28 -13.43
N TRP A 169 -3.01 -0.67 -13.98
CA TRP A 169 -2.27 0.13 -14.95
C TRP A 169 -3.04 0.27 -16.26
N LEU A 170 -3.66 -0.81 -16.74
CA LEU A 170 -4.56 -0.78 -17.91
C LEU A 170 -5.75 0.15 -17.69
N LEU A 171 -6.41 0.06 -16.52
CA LEU A 171 -7.50 0.95 -16.14
C LEU A 171 -7.06 2.42 -16.10
N LYS A 172 -5.91 2.71 -15.47
CA LYS A 172 -5.37 4.06 -15.40
C LYS A 172 -5.00 4.60 -16.78
N GLY A 173 -4.30 3.80 -17.59
CA GLY A 173 -3.92 4.16 -18.95
C GLY A 173 -5.13 4.39 -19.86
N ALA A 174 -6.15 3.53 -19.76
CA ALA A 174 -7.41 3.70 -20.49
C ALA A 174 -8.17 4.96 -20.04
N SER A 175 -8.19 5.25 -18.73
CA SER A 175 -8.83 6.46 -18.18
C SER A 175 -8.15 7.73 -18.69
N VAL A 176 -6.82 7.76 -18.69
CA VAL A 176 -6.03 8.90 -19.20
C VAL A 176 -6.18 9.05 -20.72
N SER A 177 -6.18 7.94 -21.46
CA SER A 177 -6.36 7.93 -22.92
C SER A 177 -7.78 8.34 -23.34
N ALA A 178 -8.80 7.96 -22.56
CA ALA A 178 -10.20 8.31 -22.83
C ALA A 178 -10.52 9.79 -22.52
N TYR A 179 -9.71 10.47 -21.69
CA TYR A 179 -9.92 11.87 -21.31
C TYR A 179 -8.66 12.73 -21.51
N PRO A 180 -8.26 13.08 -22.75
CA PRO A 180 -7.01 13.82 -23.03
C PRO A 180 -7.07 15.35 -22.81
N GLY A 181 -8.13 15.89 -22.20
CA GLY A 181 -8.32 17.34 -22.03
C GLY A 181 -7.93 17.84 -20.63
N PRO A 182 -7.85 19.18 -20.41
CA PRO A 182 -7.67 19.74 -19.07
C PRO A 182 -8.84 19.28 -18.20
N LEU A 183 -8.59 18.28 -17.35
CA LEU A 183 -9.62 17.71 -16.50
C LEU A 183 -10.15 18.80 -15.57
N ASN A 184 -11.47 18.85 -15.43
CA ASN A 184 -12.05 19.47 -14.24
C ASN A 184 -11.39 18.81 -13.02
N PRO A 185 -10.83 19.58 -12.06
CA PRO A 185 -10.09 19.04 -10.93
C PRO A 185 -10.89 18.00 -10.12
N VAL A 186 -12.22 18.11 -10.14
CA VAL A 186 -13.16 17.14 -9.54
C VAL A 186 -13.11 15.76 -10.22
N ILE A 187 -12.98 15.70 -11.54
CA ILE A 187 -12.94 14.42 -12.28
C ILE A 187 -11.58 13.75 -12.06
N SER A 188 -10.48 14.51 -12.05
CA SER A 188 -9.16 13.98 -11.69
C SER A 188 -9.18 13.39 -10.28
N LEU A 189 -9.71 14.13 -9.31
CA LEU A 189 -9.82 13.68 -7.93
C LEU A 189 -10.68 12.41 -7.80
N LEU A 190 -11.74 12.27 -8.60
CA LEU A 190 -12.55 11.05 -8.67
C LEU A 190 -11.75 9.86 -9.22
N ILE A 191 -11.05 10.05 -10.34
CA ILE A 191 -10.22 9.01 -10.96
C ILE A 191 -9.10 8.58 -9.99
N ASP A 192 -8.42 9.54 -9.35
CA ASP A 192 -7.36 9.29 -8.39
C ASP A 192 -7.90 8.58 -7.14
N SER A 193 -9.06 9.01 -6.62
CA SER A 193 -9.72 8.35 -5.49
C SER A 193 -10.11 6.91 -5.83
N VAL A 194 -10.66 6.66 -7.02
CA VAL A 194 -10.99 5.32 -7.50
C VAL A 194 -9.72 4.49 -7.65
N HIS A 195 -8.66 5.05 -8.22
CA HIS A 195 -7.38 4.36 -8.38
C HIS A 195 -6.76 4.00 -7.03
N SER A 196 -6.66 4.94 -6.10
CA SER A 196 -6.18 4.71 -4.73
C SER A 196 -7.05 3.69 -4.00
N PHE A 197 -8.36 3.73 -4.19
CA PHE A 197 -9.29 2.74 -3.62
C PHE A 197 -9.04 1.34 -4.18
N LEU A 198 -8.89 1.21 -5.49
CA LEU A 198 -8.54 -0.07 -6.11
C LEU A 198 -7.11 -0.51 -5.71
N GLN A 199 -6.19 0.41 -5.46
CA GLN A 199 -4.85 0.09 -4.98
C GLN A 199 -4.87 -0.55 -3.59
N LEU A 200 -5.86 -0.25 -2.73
CA LEU A 200 -6.08 -0.95 -1.45
C LEU A 200 -6.28 -2.47 -1.65
N PHE A 201 -6.79 -2.89 -2.81
CA PHE A 201 -6.92 -4.32 -3.13
C PHE A 201 -5.55 -5.00 -3.18
N THR A 202 -4.52 -4.31 -3.68
CA THR A 202 -3.14 -4.81 -3.66
C THR A 202 -2.67 -5.09 -2.23
N SER A 203 -2.98 -4.20 -1.28
CA SER A 203 -2.65 -4.42 0.13
C SER A 203 -3.39 -5.62 0.72
N VAL A 204 -4.64 -5.88 0.32
CA VAL A 204 -5.38 -7.08 0.75
C VAL A 204 -4.74 -8.36 0.22
N VAL A 205 -4.36 -8.36 -1.07
CA VAL A 205 -3.68 -9.51 -1.69
C VAL A 205 -2.32 -9.77 -1.03
N LEU A 206 -1.54 -8.71 -0.79
CA LEU A 206 -0.26 -8.79 -0.08
C LEU A 206 -0.45 -9.30 1.34
N PHE A 207 -1.45 -8.81 2.07
CA PHE A 207 -1.79 -9.30 3.41
C PHE A 207 -2.13 -10.80 3.40
N ARG A 208 -2.90 -11.27 2.41
CA ARG A 208 -3.21 -12.71 2.28
C ARG A 208 -1.97 -13.54 1.96
N ILE A 209 -1.10 -13.06 1.08
CA ILE A 209 0.18 -13.72 0.80
C ILE A 209 1.04 -13.76 2.06
N PHE A 210 1.11 -12.65 2.80
CA PHE A 210 1.82 -12.54 4.07
C PHE A 210 1.35 -13.60 5.06
N MET A 211 0.03 -13.70 5.30
CA MET A 211 -0.55 -14.72 6.19
C MET A 211 -0.23 -16.14 5.74
N LEU A 212 -0.20 -16.41 4.43
CA LEU A 212 0.13 -17.73 3.89
C LEU A 212 1.62 -18.08 3.99
N LEU A 213 2.48 -17.09 3.83
CA LEU A 213 3.92 -17.24 4.02
C LEU A 213 4.25 -17.41 5.50
N GLU A 214 3.59 -16.65 6.39
CA GLU A 214 3.74 -16.77 7.84
C GLU A 214 3.23 -18.11 8.36
N ALA A 215 2.10 -18.62 7.83
CA ALA A 215 1.55 -19.93 8.18
C ALA A 215 2.39 -21.11 7.65
N ARG A 216 3.35 -20.87 6.76
CA ARG A 216 4.43 -21.81 6.44
C ARG A 216 5.64 -21.46 7.29
N PRO A 217 5.72 -21.90 8.57
CA PRO A 217 7.01 -21.91 9.22
C PRO A 217 7.91 -22.79 8.35
N GLU A 218 9.02 -22.22 7.89
CA GLU A 218 10.05 -22.98 7.19
C GLU A 218 10.32 -24.25 8.00
N ASN A 219 10.18 -25.41 7.35
CA ASN A 219 10.84 -26.61 7.84
C ASN A 219 12.32 -26.21 7.94
N ARG A 220 12.77 -26.08 9.19
CA ARG A 220 14.14 -25.80 9.64
C ARG A 220 15.22 -26.38 8.75
#